data_AF-A0A0F9MRW3-F1
#
_entry.id   AF-A0A0F9MRW3-F1
#
_cell.length_a   1.000
_cell.length_b   1.000
_cell.length_c   1.000
_cell.angle_alpha   90.00
_cell.angle_beta   90.00
_cell.angle_gamma   90.00
#
_symmetry.space_group_name_H-M   'P 1'
#
loop_
_entity.id
_entity.type
_entity.pdbx_description
1 polymer ?
#
loop_
_entity_poly.entity_id
_entity_poly.type
_entity_poly.pdbx_seq_one_letter_code
_entity_poly.pdbx_strand_id
1 'polypeptide(L)'
;METNRSPLVKGLTPRLPERGKIKIGIKGQWIKSSKGNEFQPPQKLDHFLITRTVRDGDKTANFIEDTELMDLLKKEHADADGKLRRIPIRLLFNDVGLNVQTRYASYKGRKTLFCTGDGELATRNYGKNGFTEIECPCKYKDPEHQKEHQDDPRCKIATRFQCEIVGCEEVGGVFIFRSTSYNTGIELPSSLQYLSVLTSGILIGLDLMLVMAPRTKEQGNIHVVSVIYPGSRTELKEAAIKLLESDTVYNVRHNLVEARARKMLVANNELEEYIEEITEEHYPEEAKKEPPSDAELEDTVDKETGEIQEEGKPPSAPPEPNPKPTKAELTEAYYNDHYAELCMEKQFGGLKFSDLKKKDKNWVYDRMTSPPTDEGKTETVDDNGETVT
;
A
#
# COMPACT_ATOMS: atom_id res chain seq x y z
N MET A 1 -6.13 -38.66 10.67
CA MET A 1 -6.69 -37.29 10.68
C MET A 1 -5.53 -36.33 10.56
N GLU A 2 -5.18 -35.93 9.34
CA GLU A 2 -4.25 -34.82 9.15
C GLU A 2 -4.96 -33.56 9.63
N THR A 3 -4.56 -33.08 10.80
CA THR A 3 -5.07 -31.81 11.29
C THR A 3 -4.46 -30.72 10.42
N ASN A 4 -5.21 -30.30 9.40
CA ASN A 4 -4.87 -29.21 8.48
C ASN A 4 -5.00 -27.86 9.22
N ARG A 5 -4.20 -27.69 10.27
CA ARG A 5 -4.10 -26.45 11.04
C ARG A 5 -3.08 -25.57 10.33
N SER A 6 -3.49 -24.35 9.98
CA SER A 6 -2.60 -23.34 9.43
C SER A 6 -1.40 -23.13 10.38
N PRO A 7 -0.15 -23.08 9.86
CA PRO A 7 1.03 -22.77 10.67
C PRO A 7 1.03 -21.31 11.16
N LEU A 8 0.20 -20.44 10.57
CA LEU A 8 -0.03 -19.07 11.02
C LEU A 8 -1.38 -18.94 11.71
N VAL A 9 -1.43 -18.17 12.79
CA VAL A 9 -2.66 -17.84 13.53
C VAL A 9 -3.64 -17.15 12.58
N LYS A 10 -4.87 -17.67 12.50
CA LYS A 10 -5.94 -17.04 11.72
C LYS A 10 -6.23 -15.65 12.29
N GLY A 11 -6.31 -14.64 11.44
CA GLY A 11 -6.52 -13.24 11.84
C GLY A 11 -5.24 -12.52 12.27
N LEU A 12 -4.08 -13.18 12.33
CA LEU A 12 -2.80 -12.48 12.39
C LEU A 12 -2.49 -11.94 11.00
N THR A 13 -2.25 -10.64 10.90
CA THR A 13 -1.82 -10.00 9.64
C THR A 13 -0.31 -9.80 9.69
N PRO A 14 0.49 -10.64 9.01
CA PRO A 14 1.94 -10.50 9.01
C PRO A 14 2.34 -9.14 8.41
N ARG A 15 3.35 -8.50 9.01
CA ARG A 15 3.89 -7.23 8.53
C ARG A 15 5.41 -7.25 8.57
N LEU A 16 6.02 -6.50 7.67
CA LEU A 16 7.45 -6.24 7.73
C LEU A 16 7.76 -5.33 8.93
N PRO A 17 8.86 -5.58 9.65
CA PRO A 17 9.28 -4.71 10.74
C PRO A 17 9.58 -3.29 10.24
N GLU A 18 9.01 -2.30 10.93
CA GLU A 18 9.27 -0.88 10.68
C GLU A 18 10.65 -0.53 11.28
N ARG A 19 11.66 -0.34 10.43
CA ARG A 19 13.02 0.04 10.84
C ARG A 19 13.09 1.51 11.27
N GLY A 20 12.27 2.33 10.63
CA GLY A 20 12.21 3.75 10.87
C GLY A 20 11.10 4.42 10.07
N LYS A 21 10.97 5.72 10.26
CA LYS A 21 9.97 6.56 9.60
C LYS A 21 10.64 7.65 8.80
N ILE A 22 10.08 7.92 7.63
CA ILE A 22 10.39 9.11 6.84
C ILE A 22 9.32 10.14 7.22
N LYS A 23 9.74 11.24 7.85
CA LYS A 23 8.85 12.30 8.33
C LYS A 23 9.07 13.57 7.52
N ILE A 24 8.00 14.34 7.37
CA ILE A 24 8.00 15.70 6.78
C ILE A 24 7.40 16.72 7.74
N GLY A 25 7.35 16.35 9.03
CA GLY A 25 6.77 17.14 10.10
C GLY A 25 7.20 16.60 11.46
N ILE A 26 7.19 17.49 12.44
CA ILE A 26 7.50 17.21 13.84
C ILE A 26 6.42 17.84 14.71
N LYS A 27 6.32 17.41 15.97
CA LYS A 27 5.57 18.16 16.97
C LYS A 27 6.27 19.51 17.20
N GLY A 28 5.51 20.59 17.09
CA GLY A 28 5.99 21.97 17.24
C GLY A 28 6.22 22.35 18.70
N GLN A 29 6.08 23.63 19.04
CA GLN A 29 6.20 24.09 20.43
C GLN A 29 4.86 23.98 21.17
N TRP A 30 4.91 23.78 22.49
CA TRP A 30 3.73 23.85 23.33
C TRP A 30 3.15 25.27 23.30
N ILE A 31 1.86 25.37 23.01
CA ILE A 31 1.11 26.61 23.02
C ILE A 31 -0.17 26.44 23.84
N LYS A 32 -0.63 27.54 24.43
CA LYS A 32 -1.86 27.57 25.21
C LYS A 32 -3.00 28.06 24.34
N SER A 33 -4.05 27.26 24.22
CA SER A 33 -5.30 27.63 23.54
C SER A 33 -6.01 28.78 24.27
N SER A 34 -6.93 29.43 23.56
CA SER A 34 -7.80 30.47 24.14
C SER A 34 -8.66 29.97 25.31
N LYS A 35 -8.92 28.66 25.38
CA LYS A 35 -9.66 28.00 26.47
C LYS A 35 -8.78 27.53 27.63
N GLY A 36 -7.47 27.82 27.59
CA GLY A 36 -6.52 27.48 28.66
C GLY A 36 -5.86 26.10 28.55
N ASN A 37 -6.27 25.26 27.60
CA ASN A 37 -5.65 23.96 27.36
C ASN A 37 -4.31 24.10 26.63
N GLU A 38 -3.27 23.41 27.09
CA GLU A 38 -1.96 23.33 26.44
C GLU A 38 -1.96 22.26 25.35
N PHE A 39 -1.44 22.59 24.16
CA PHE A 39 -1.32 21.66 23.04
C PHE A 39 -0.09 21.97 22.20
N GLN A 40 0.38 20.97 21.45
CA GLN A 40 1.58 21.07 20.62
C GLN A 40 1.19 20.90 19.15
N PRO A 41 0.94 21.99 18.38
CA PRO A 41 0.57 21.89 16.98
C PRO A 41 1.69 21.23 16.16
N PRO A 42 1.34 20.44 15.12
CA PRO A 42 2.34 19.88 14.22
C PRO A 42 3.02 21.01 13.41
N GLN A 43 4.34 20.94 13.33
CA GLN A 43 5.18 21.80 12.50
C GLN A 43 5.58 21.04 11.24
N LYS A 44 5.25 21.59 10.07
CA LYS A 44 5.66 21.05 8.77
C LYS A 44 7.14 21.38 8.50
N LEU A 45 7.85 20.41 7.93
CA LEU A 45 9.23 20.57 7.45
C LEU A 45 9.24 20.68 5.92
N ASP A 46 10.25 21.36 5.40
CA ASP A 46 10.52 21.49 3.96
C ASP A 46 11.60 20.50 3.47
N HIS A 47 11.98 19.54 4.31
CA HIS A 47 12.97 18.50 4.07
C HIS A 47 12.55 17.21 4.81
N PHE A 48 13.11 16.08 4.40
CA PHE A 48 12.86 14.80 5.04
C PHE A 48 13.64 14.70 6.35
N LEU A 49 13.01 14.12 7.35
CA LEU A 49 13.62 13.72 8.61
C LEU A 49 13.46 12.20 8.76
N ILE A 50 14.57 11.48 8.86
CA ILE A 50 14.55 10.04 9.08
C ILE A 50 14.69 9.77 10.57
N THR A 51 13.78 8.96 11.10
CA THR A 51 13.66 8.70 12.52
C THR A 51 13.57 7.21 12.80
N ARG A 52 13.95 6.84 14.01
CA ARG A 52 13.71 5.50 14.57
C ARG A 52 12.25 5.37 15.01
N THR A 53 11.83 4.18 15.39
CA THR A 53 10.47 3.94 15.89
C THR A 53 10.28 4.33 17.37
N VAL A 54 11.36 4.66 18.07
CA VAL A 54 11.35 5.07 19.49
C VAL A 54 11.17 6.58 19.59
N ARG A 55 10.38 7.04 20.57
CA ARG A 55 10.19 8.47 20.90
C ARG A 55 11.15 8.92 21.99
N ASP A 56 11.54 10.19 21.97
CA ASP A 56 12.42 10.83 22.98
C ASP A 56 11.69 11.19 24.29
N GLY A 57 10.59 10.49 24.60
CA GLY A 57 9.79 10.71 25.80
C GLY A 57 9.40 12.18 26.04
N ASP A 58 9.63 12.66 27.27
CA ASP A 58 9.15 13.93 27.81
C ASP A 58 9.80 15.19 27.20
N LYS A 59 10.91 15.07 26.47
CA LYS A 59 11.63 16.26 25.97
C LYS A 59 10.91 16.94 24.82
N THR A 60 10.51 16.16 23.81
CA THR A 60 9.90 16.70 22.58
C THR A 60 8.68 15.91 22.11
N ALA A 61 8.46 14.71 22.66
CA ALA A 61 7.47 13.73 22.21
C ALA A 61 7.56 13.34 20.71
N ASN A 62 8.68 13.69 20.05
CA ASN A 62 9.02 13.32 18.68
C ASN A 62 9.72 11.97 18.63
N PHE A 63 9.73 11.35 17.45
CA PHE A 63 10.60 10.22 17.19
C PHE A 63 12.06 10.65 17.19
N ILE A 64 12.93 9.78 17.70
CA ILE A 64 14.37 10.02 17.77
C ILE A 64 14.91 10.02 16.33
N GLU A 65 15.62 11.09 15.94
CA GLU A 65 16.30 11.17 14.65
C GLU A 65 17.35 10.06 14.53
N ASP A 66 17.40 9.40 13.38
CA ASP A 66 18.47 8.45 13.09
C ASP A 66 19.68 9.22 12.53
N THR A 67 20.43 9.86 13.42
CA THR A 67 21.48 10.83 13.08
C THR A 67 22.55 10.24 12.16
N GLU A 68 22.94 8.97 12.38
CA GLU A 68 23.93 8.28 11.55
C GLU A 68 23.46 8.17 10.09
N LEU A 69 22.21 7.77 9.89
CA LEU A 69 21.62 7.64 8.57
C LEU A 69 21.35 9.01 7.93
N MET A 70 20.89 9.98 8.73
CA MET A 70 20.68 11.35 8.27
C MET A 70 21.99 11.99 7.79
N ASP A 71 23.09 11.81 8.52
CA ASP A 71 24.40 12.35 8.14
C ASP A 71 24.95 11.67 6.88
N LEU A 72 24.80 10.34 6.76
CA LEU A 72 25.17 9.60 5.56
C LEU A 72 24.42 10.12 4.33
N LEU A 73 23.10 10.28 4.44
CA LEU A 73 22.27 10.74 3.32
C LEU A 73 22.51 12.23 3.00
N LYS A 74 22.71 13.07 4.00
CA LYS A 74 23.03 14.49 3.78
C LYS A 74 24.37 14.65 3.06
N LYS A 75 25.36 13.82 3.36
CA LYS A 75 26.67 13.88 2.71
C LYS A 75 26.59 13.67 1.19
N GLU A 76 25.68 12.82 0.73
CA GLU A 76 25.60 12.42 -0.68
C GLU A 76 24.42 13.06 -1.44
N HIS A 77 23.34 13.40 -0.75
CA HIS A 77 22.07 13.78 -1.37
C HIS A 77 21.44 15.06 -0.82
N ALA A 78 22.10 15.78 0.11
CA ALA A 78 21.59 17.09 0.52
C ALA A 78 21.64 18.10 -0.63
N ASP A 79 20.65 18.99 -0.63
CA ASP A 79 20.66 20.17 -1.46
C ASP A 79 21.74 21.16 -0.99
N ALA A 80 21.99 22.21 -1.78
CA ALA A 80 23.02 23.22 -1.47
C ALA A 80 22.80 23.96 -0.14
N ASP A 81 21.57 23.98 0.40
CA ASP A 81 21.22 24.54 1.71
C ASP A 81 21.40 23.54 2.88
N GLY A 82 21.96 22.36 2.61
CA GLY A 82 22.21 21.30 3.59
C GLY A 82 20.97 20.49 3.97
N LYS A 83 19.84 20.71 3.30
CA LYS A 83 18.58 20.01 3.58
C LYS A 83 18.40 18.79 2.68
N LEU A 84 17.89 17.72 3.27
CA LEU A 84 17.64 16.46 2.57
C LEU A 84 16.25 16.46 1.94
N ARG A 85 16.14 16.80 0.65
CA ARG A 85 14.86 16.74 -0.09
C ARG A 85 14.76 15.57 -1.07
N ARG A 86 15.79 14.74 -1.11
CA ARG A 86 15.89 13.57 -1.97
C ARG A 86 16.46 12.40 -1.17
N ILE A 87 15.81 11.24 -1.20
CA ILE A 87 16.27 10.02 -0.54
C ILE A 87 16.34 8.91 -1.59
N PRO A 88 17.48 8.22 -1.77
CA PRO A 88 17.55 7.05 -2.63
C PRO A 88 16.79 5.89 -1.98
N ILE A 89 15.91 5.25 -2.74
CA ILE A 89 15.02 4.21 -2.25
C ILE A 89 14.94 3.03 -3.21
N ARG A 90 14.57 1.85 -2.67
CA ARG A 90 14.14 0.68 -3.43
C ARG A 90 12.73 0.28 -3.00
N LEU A 91 11.97 -0.23 -3.97
CA LEU A 91 10.64 -0.79 -3.70
C LEU A 91 10.75 -2.27 -3.38
N LEU A 92 9.77 -2.75 -2.62
CA LEU A 92 9.70 -4.14 -2.17
C LEU A 92 8.94 -5.04 -3.14
N PHE A 93 8.07 -4.41 -3.94
CA PHE A 93 7.14 -5.07 -4.84
C PHE A 93 7.12 -4.33 -6.18
N ASN A 94 6.85 -5.06 -7.25
CA ASN A 94 6.46 -4.56 -8.56
C ASN A 94 5.05 -3.94 -8.55
N ASP A 95 4.16 -4.46 -7.73
CA ASP A 95 2.81 -3.92 -7.57
C ASP A 95 2.83 -2.59 -6.78
N VAL A 96 2.34 -1.53 -7.41
CA VAL A 96 2.30 -0.17 -6.83
C VAL A 96 1.45 -0.14 -5.55
N GLY A 97 0.31 -0.85 -5.52
CA GLY A 97 -0.61 -0.86 -4.37
C GLY A 97 -0.05 -1.59 -3.15
N LEU A 98 0.89 -2.53 -3.35
CA LEU A 98 1.61 -3.17 -2.25
C LEU A 98 2.62 -2.22 -1.59
N ASN A 99 3.20 -1.30 -2.35
CA ASN A 99 4.15 -0.31 -1.84
C ASN A 99 3.47 0.96 -1.31
N VAL A 100 2.37 1.40 -1.93
CA VAL A 100 1.62 2.62 -1.59
C VAL A 100 0.16 2.28 -1.40
N GLN A 101 -0.32 2.48 -0.18
CA GLN A 101 -1.73 2.32 0.16
C GLN A 101 -2.34 3.70 0.36
N THR A 102 -3.47 3.95 -0.29
CA THR A 102 -4.28 5.16 -0.09
C THR A 102 -5.69 4.76 0.33
N ARG A 103 -6.20 5.41 1.38
CA ARG A 103 -7.57 5.24 1.86
C ARG A 103 -8.12 6.57 2.36
N TYR A 104 -9.42 6.71 2.40
CA TYR A 104 -10.06 7.74 3.23
C TYR A 104 -10.09 7.26 4.68
N ALA A 105 -9.66 8.11 5.60
CA ALA A 105 -9.67 7.85 7.03
C ALA A 105 -10.24 9.04 7.80
N SER A 106 -11.05 8.74 8.79
CA SER A 106 -11.63 9.69 9.73
C SER A 106 -11.45 9.17 11.15
N TYR A 107 -11.10 10.06 12.07
CA TYR A 107 -10.85 9.74 13.48
C TYR A 107 -11.74 10.62 14.35
N LYS A 108 -12.17 10.10 15.49
CA LYS A 108 -12.94 10.83 16.49
C LYS A 108 -12.18 10.77 17.82
N GLY A 109 -11.60 11.89 18.24
CA GLY A 109 -10.68 11.92 19.37
C GLY A 109 -9.30 11.32 19.05
N ARG A 110 -8.46 11.17 20.09
CA ARG A 110 -7.04 10.80 19.92
C ARG A 110 -6.80 9.32 19.55
N LYS A 111 -7.67 8.40 19.96
CA LYS A 111 -7.39 6.94 19.89
C LYS A 111 -8.39 6.12 19.08
N THR A 112 -9.36 6.77 18.44
CA THR A 112 -10.46 6.05 17.79
C THR A 112 -10.48 6.29 16.29
N LEU A 113 -10.27 5.22 15.53
CA LEU A 113 -10.60 5.19 14.10
C LEU A 113 -12.13 5.16 13.98
N PHE A 114 -12.68 6.24 13.41
CA PHE A 114 -14.13 6.40 13.24
C PHE A 114 -14.60 5.77 11.92
N CYS A 115 -13.85 5.96 10.84
CA CYS A 115 -14.22 5.44 9.53
C CYS A 115 -12.98 5.25 8.65
N THR A 116 -12.94 4.17 7.85
CA THR A 116 -11.93 3.93 6.83
C THR A 116 -12.57 3.41 5.55
N GLY A 117 -12.18 3.90 4.38
CA GLY A 117 -12.78 3.47 3.10
C GLY A 117 -11.89 3.73 1.89
N ASP A 118 -12.28 3.18 0.75
CA ASP A 118 -11.55 3.28 -0.53
C ASP A 118 -12.10 4.37 -1.46
N GLY A 119 -13.25 4.95 -1.11
CA GLY A 119 -13.93 5.95 -1.94
C GLY A 119 -15.13 5.40 -2.70
N GLU A 120 -15.44 4.11 -2.56
CA GLU A 120 -16.70 3.46 -2.97
C GLU A 120 -17.42 2.89 -1.74
N LEU A 121 -16.68 2.19 -0.87
CA LEU A 121 -17.16 1.58 0.36
C LEU A 121 -16.30 2.02 1.54
N ALA A 122 -16.91 2.08 2.72
CA ALA A 122 -16.21 2.38 3.96
C ALA A 122 -16.70 1.52 5.12
N THR A 123 -15.77 1.12 5.99
CA THR A 123 -16.06 0.51 7.27
C THR A 123 -16.13 1.62 8.33
N ARG A 124 -17.32 1.83 8.91
CA ARG A 124 -17.56 2.81 9.97
C ARG A 124 -17.72 2.15 11.33
N ASN A 125 -17.11 2.73 12.34
CA ASN A 125 -17.20 2.32 13.73
C ASN A 125 -18.38 3.01 14.42
N TYR A 126 -19.37 2.23 14.86
CA TYR A 126 -20.52 2.68 15.63
C TYR A 126 -20.40 2.35 17.13
N GLY A 127 -19.18 2.19 17.63
CA GLY A 127 -18.90 1.86 19.03
C GLY A 127 -19.46 0.49 19.41
N LYS A 128 -20.49 0.48 20.27
CA LYS A 128 -21.09 -0.78 20.77
C LYS A 128 -21.75 -1.62 19.68
N ASN A 129 -22.22 -1.00 18.62
CA ASN A 129 -22.87 -1.69 17.51
C ASN A 129 -21.85 -2.31 16.53
N GLY A 130 -20.55 -2.14 16.80
CA GLY A 130 -19.47 -2.69 16.01
C GLY A 130 -19.19 -1.88 14.75
N PHE A 131 -18.64 -2.56 13.76
CA PHE A 131 -18.29 -1.97 12.46
C PHE A 131 -19.37 -2.30 11.42
N THR A 132 -19.76 -1.31 10.63
CA THR A 132 -20.75 -1.46 9.55
C THR A 132 -20.18 -0.89 8.25
N GLU A 133 -20.55 -1.51 7.14
CA GLU A 133 -20.20 -1.05 5.80
C GLU A 133 -21.19 0.00 5.31
N ILE A 134 -20.67 1.09 4.73
CA ILE A 134 -21.44 2.24 4.24
C ILE A 134 -20.90 2.71 2.89
N GLU A 135 -21.68 3.50 2.17
CA GLU A 135 -21.23 4.14 0.93
C GLU A 135 -20.17 5.22 1.20
N CYS A 136 -19.19 5.29 0.30
CA CYS A 136 -18.11 6.27 0.31
C CYS A 136 -18.05 6.94 -1.08
N PRO A 137 -17.74 8.24 -1.19
CA PRO A 137 -17.50 9.20 -0.12
C PRO A 137 -18.78 9.66 0.59
N CYS A 138 -18.69 9.86 1.90
CA CYS A 138 -19.78 10.42 2.71
C CYS A 138 -19.63 11.93 2.95
N LYS A 139 -20.66 12.54 3.57
CA LYS A 139 -20.72 13.97 3.96
C LYS A 139 -19.45 14.49 4.65
N TYR A 140 -18.77 13.65 5.44
CA TYR A 140 -17.55 14.04 6.16
C TYR A 140 -16.34 14.36 5.27
N LYS A 141 -16.37 13.98 3.99
CA LYS A 141 -15.35 14.38 3.00
C LYS A 141 -15.63 15.76 2.40
N ASP A 142 -16.87 16.23 2.47
CA ASP A 142 -17.29 17.50 1.86
C ASP A 142 -16.67 18.70 2.60
N PRO A 143 -15.88 19.56 1.90
CA PRO A 143 -15.35 20.77 2.49
C PRO A 143 -16.43 21.74 3.01
N GLU A 144 -17.63 21.75 2.45
CA GLU A 144 -18.74 22.62 2.89
C GLU A 144 -19.34 22.14 4.21
N HIS A 145 -19.65 20.85 4.31
CA HIS A 145 -20.06 20.20 5.56
C HIS A 145 -19.06 20.48 6.69
N GLN A 146 -17.76 20.39 6.39
CA GLN A 146 -16.69 20.63 7.36
C GLN A 146 -16.56 22.11 7.80
N LYS A 147 -17.12 23.06 7.05
CA LYS A 147 -17.16 24.48 7.47
C LYS A 147 -18.33 24.73 8.40
N GLU A 148 -19.47 24.08 8.15
CA GLU A 148 -20.70 24.22 8.92
C GLU A 148 -20.64 23.44 10.24
N HIS A 149 -20.12 22.21 10.20
CA HIS A 149 -20.06 21.29 11.32
C HIS A 149 -18.60 21.07 11.78
N GLN A 150 -18.04 22.05 12.49
CA GLN A 150 -16.63 22.01 12.94
C GLN A 150 -16.34 20.91 13.97
N ASP A 151 -17.37 20.43 14.68
CA ASP A 151 -17.24 19.37 15.69
C ASP A 151 -17.22 17.97 15.09
N ASP A 152 -17.65 17.82 13.84
CA ASP A 152 -17.71 16.56 13.13
C ASP A 152 -16.32 16.05 12.73
N PRO A 153 -16.12 14.71 12.74
CA PRO A 153 -14.82 14.13 12.44
C PRO A 153 -14.47 14.34 10.97
N ARG A 154 -13.27 14.87 10.72
CA ARG A 154 -12.82 15.24 9.38
C ARG A 154 -12.33 14.02 8.62
N CYS A 155 -12.89 13.74 7.45
CA CYS A 155 -12.40 12.67 6.59
C CYS A 155 -11.26 13.18 5.69
N LYS A 156 -10.09 12.52 5.72
CA LYS A 156 -8.94 12.87 4.87
C LYS A 156 -8.44 11.65 4.13
N ILE A 157 -7.80 11.87 3.00
CA ILE A 157 -6.96 10.84 2.38
C ILE A 157 -5.77 10.55 3.30
N ALA A 158 -5.47 9.28 3.51
CA ALA A 158 -4.33 8.77 4.24
C ALA A 158 -3.49 7.91 3.29
N THR A 159 -2.26 8.33 3.05
CA THR A 159 -1.26 7.65 2.23
C THR A 159 -0.25 7.00 3.14
N ARG A 160 -0.04 5.69 2.97
CA ARG A 160 1.03 4.92 3.61
C ARG A 160 1.93 4.36 2.52
N PHE A 161 3.17 4.84 2.49
CA PHE A 161 4.20 4.36 1.58
C PHE A 161 5.27 3.61 2.36
N GLN A 162 5.72 2.48 1.82
CA GLN A 162 6.80 1.68 2.37
C GLN A 162 7.91 1.50 1.33
N CYS A 163 9.15 1.67 1.77
CA CYS A 163 10.34 1.49 0.95
C CYS A 163 11.55 1.06 1.77
N GLU A 164 12.58 0.62 1.07
CA GLU A 164 13.93 0.50 1.61
C GLU A 164 14.71 1.76 1.24
N ILE A 165 15.60 2.22 2.13
CA ILE A 165 16.51 3.32 1.83
C ILE A 165 17.84 2.72 1.36
N VAL A 166 18.32 3.14 0.20
CA VAL A 166 19.61 2.66 -0.33
C VAL A 166 20.74 3.10 0.59
N GLY A 167 21.68 2.19 0.88
CA GLY A 167 22.76 2.39 1.85
C GLY A 167 22.45 1.84 3.25
N CYS A 168 21.20 1.43 3.52
CA CYS A 168 20.83 0.64 4.69
C CYS A 168 20.74 -0.84 4.29
N GLU A 169 21.84 -1.59 4.39
CA GLU A 169 21.90 -3.00 3.99
C GLU A 169 21.25 -3.96 5.02
N GLU A 170 19.99 -3.73 5.37
CA GLU A 170 19.21 -4.58 6.28
C GLU A 170 17.96 -5.13 5.57
N VAL A 171 18.06 -6.35 5.02
CA VAL A 171 16.94 -7.00 4.33
C VAL A 171 15.83 -7.37 5.31
N GLY A 172 14.60 -6.98 4.98
CA GLY A 172 13.40 -7.31 5.75
C GLY A 172 12.89 -6.18 6.65
N GLY A 173 13.67 -5.11 6.85
CA GLY A 173 13.22 -3.88 7.51
C GLY A 173 12.73 -2.84 6.51
N VAL A 174 11.62 -2.16 6.81
CA VAL A 174 11.08 -1.10 5.95
C VAL A 174 11.03 0.27 6.62
N PHE A 175 11.22 1.31 5.83
CA PHE A 175 10.92 2.68 6.20
C PHE A 175 9.50 3.03 5.79
N ILE A 176 8.73 3.61 6.71
CA ILE A 176 7.35 4.02 6.45
C ILE A 176 7.23 5.53 6.36
N PHE A 177 6.61 6.00 5.28
CA PHE A 177 6.18 7.38 5.07
C PHE A 177 4.66 7.45 5.17
N ARG A 178 4.14 8.38 5.98
CA ARG A 178 2.70 8.64 6.13
C ARG A 178 2.39 10.08 5.76
N SER A 179 1.28 10.29 5.07
CA SER A 179 0.84 11.63 4.67
C SER A 179 -0.67 11.70 4.54
N THR A 180 -1.26 12.84 4.91
CA THR A 180 -2.65 13.17 4.59
C THR A 180 -2.79 14.28 3.55
N SER A 181 -1.72 14.53 2.78
CA SER A 181 -1.73 15.51 1.70
C SER A 181 -2.38 14.91 0.46
N TYR A 182 -3.46 15.53 -0.02
CA TYR A 182 -4.13 15.11 -1.25
C TYR A 182 -3.20 15.08 -2.48
N ASN A 183 -2.34 16.09 -2.63
CA ASN A 183 -1.42 16.12 -3.78
C ASN A 183 -0.36 15.02 -3.67
N THR A 184 0.09 14.69 -2.47
CA THR A 184 1.02 13.56 -2.26
C THR A 184 0.33 12.22 -2.51
N GLY A 185 -0.91 12.05 -2.04
CA GLY A 185 -1.70 10.86 -2.28
C GLY A 185 -2.04 10.63 -3.76
N ILE A 186 -1.94 11.66 -4.60
CA ILE A 186 -2.04 11.53 -6.07
C ILE A 186 -0.65 11.32 -6.69
N GLU A 187 0.28 12.27 -6.49
CA GLU A 187 1.55 12.31 -7.23
C GLU A 187 2.42 11.09 -6.92
N LEU A 188 2.44 10.62 -5.67
CA LEU A 188 3.28 9.49 -5.26
C LEU A 188 2.88 8.18 -5.99
N PRO A 189 1.64 7.66 -5.89
CA PRO A 189 1.26 6.47 -6.63
C PRO A 189 1.24 6.70 -8.16
N SER A 190 0.86 7.89 -8.65
CA SER A 190 0.87 8.18 -10.09
C SER A 190 2.28 8.08 -10.68
N SER A 191 3.28 8.59 -9.95
CA SER A 191 4.67 8.54 -10.40
C SER A 191 5.20 7.11 -10.47
N LEU A 192 4.85 6.26 -9.49
CA LEU A 192 5.19 4.83 -9.50
C LEU A 192 4.47 4.08 -10.62
N GLN A 193 3.18 4.37 -10.86
CA GLN A 193 2.43 3.77 -11.96
C GLN A 193 3.07 4.11 -13.31
N TYR A 194 3.51 5.35 -13.48
CA TYR A 194 4.20 5.77 -14.69
C TYR A 194 5.54 5.02 -14.87
N LEU A 195 6.34 4.92 -13.81
CA LEU A 195 7.58 4.14 -13.84
C LEU A 195 7.32 2.67 -14.18
N SER A 196 6.29 2.07 -13.58
CA SER A 196 5.86 0.69 -13.87
C SER A 196 5.52 0.49 -15.34
N VAL A 197 4.78 1.43 -15.95
CA VAL A 197 4.49 1.38 -17.39
C VAL A 197 5.76 1.49 -18.24
N LEU A 198 6.72 2.33 -17.84
CA LEU A 198 7.98 2.49 -18.58
C LEU A 198 8.88 1.27 -18.55
N THR A 199 8.81 0.49 -17.48
CA THR A 199 9.63 -0.69 -17.20
C THR A 199 8.88 -2.00 -17.40
N SER A 200 7.68 -1.96 -17.98
CA SER A 200 6.82 -3.13 -18.21
C SER A 200 6.51 -3.92 -16.93
N GLY A 201 6.26 -3.21 -15.83
CA GLY A 201 5.88 -3.78 -14.54
C GLY A 201 7.03 -3.93 -13.55
N ILE A 202 8.28 -3.76 -13.96
CA ILE A 202 9.44 -3.95 -13.09
C ILE A 202 9.71 -2.70 -12.26
N LEU A 203 9.49 -2.78 -10.95
CA LEU A 203 9.85 -1.74 -9.99
C LEU A 203 10.83 -2.22 -8.92
N ILE A 204 10.79 -3.50 -8.55
CA ILE A 204 11.72 -4.07 -7.58
C ILE A 204 13.15 -4.02 -8.13
N GLY A 205 14.12 -3.74 -7.26
CA GLY A 205 15.54 -3.70 -7.61
C GLY A 205 15.98 -2.45 -8.36
N LEU A 206 15.06 -1.57 -8.76
CA LEU A 206 15.42 -0.27 -9.34
C LEU A 206 15.84 0.71 -8.24
N ASP A 207 16.96 1.38 -8.46
CA ASP A 207 17.38 2.52 -7.64
C ASP A 207 16.54 3.76 -8.02
N LEU A 208 15.56 4.07 -7.18
CA LEU A 208 14.65 5.20 -7.33
C LEU A 208 15.00 6.31 -6.34
N MET A 209 14.41 7.48 -6.52
CA MET A 209 14.53 8.62 -5.60
C MET A 209 13.16 9.03 -5.09
N LEU A 210 13.00 9.06 -3.78
CA LEU A 210 11.90 9.75 -3.12
C LEU A 210 12.24 11.23 -3.06
N VAL A 211 11.40 12.09 -3.63
CA VAL A 211 11.68 13.52 -3.79
C VAL A 211 10.57 14.34 -3.18
N MET A 212 10.96 15.40 -2.48
CA MET A 212 10.04 16.42 -1.99
C MET A 212 10.23 17.72 -2.77
N ALA A 213 9.19 18.12 -3.52
CA ALA A 213 9.20 19.30 -4.35
C ALA A 213 8.24 20.38 -3.81
N PRO A 214 8.64 21.66 -3.79
CA PRO A 214 7.71 22.75 -3.50
C PRO A 214 6.73 22.95 -4.67
N ARG A 215 5.47 23.22 -4.34
CA ARG A 215 4.40 23.64 -5.27
C ARG A 215 3.78 24.92 -4.75
N THR A 216 3.61 25.90 -5.62
CA THR A 216 2.93 27.15 -5.29
C THR A 216 1.42 26.95 -5.36
N LYS A 217 0.70 27.35 -4.32
CA LYS A 217 -0.76 27.50 -4.32
C LYS A 217 -1.13 28.93 -3.90
N GLU A 218 -2.38 29.31 -4.14
CA GLU A 218 -2.93 30.62 -3.74
C GLU A 218 -2.76 30.90 -2.23
N GLN A 219 -2.80 29.85 -1.41
CA GLN A 219 -2.67 29.91 0.05
C GLN A 219 -1.24 29.70 0.56
N GLY A 220 -0.23 29.69 -0.33
CA GLY A 220 1.18 29.52 0.01
C GLY A 220 1.84 28.30 -0.64
N ASN A 221 3.12 28.12 -0.34
CA ASN A 221 3.90 26.99 -0.84
C ASN A 221 3.59 25.72 -0.05
N ILE A 222 3.32 24.63 -0.76
CA ILE A 222 3.16 23.30 -0.19
C ILE A 222 4.29 22.40 -0.66
N HIS A 223 4.67 21.41 0.14
CA HIS A 223 5.63 20.39 -0.29
C HIS A 223 4.88 19.11 -0.66
N VAL A 224 5.20 18.57 -1.83
CA VAL A 224 4.60 17.35 -2.37
C VAL A 224 5.69 16.32 -2.57
N VAL A 225 5.43 15.11 -2.07
CA VAL A 225 6.34 13.96 -2.19
C VAL A 225 5.93 13.10 -3.39
N SER A 226 6.90 12.69 -4.19
CA SER A 226 6.75 11.76 -5.32
C SER A 226 7.98 10.89 -5.49
N VAL A 227 7.91 9.87 -6.34
CA VAL A 227 9.04 8.99 -6.66
C VAL A 227 9.49 9.23 -8.10
N ILE A 228 10.79 9.36 -8.31
CA ILE A 228 11.38 9.54 -9.64
C ILE A 228 12.53 8.57 -9.87
N TYR A 229 12.88 8.34 -11.12
CA TYR A 229 14.15 7.71 -11.48
C TYR A 229 15.21 8.81 -11.71
N PRO A 230 16.40 8.73 -11.08
CA PRO A 230 17.47 9.71 -11.28
C PRO A 230 18.23 9.42 -12.58
N GLY A 231 17.61 9.72 -13.72
CA GLY A 231 18.22 9.51 -15.03
C GLY A 231 17.26 9.69 -16.20
N SER A 232 17.72 9.30 -17.38
CA SER A 232 16.94 9.31 -18.61
C SER A 232 16.00 8.10 -18.69
N ARG A 233 14.99 8.22 -19.57
CA ARG A 233 14.07 7.11 -19.88
C ARG A 233 14.80 5.89 -20.47
N THR A 234 15.90 6.10 -21.20
CA THR A 234 16.69 5.02 -21.79
C THR A 234 17.42 4.24 -20.70
N GLU A 235 18.10 4.93 -19.80
CA GLU A 235 18.81 4.29 -18.67
C GLU A 235 17.87 3.50 -17.77
N LEU A 236 16.66 4.03 -17.50
CA LEU A 236 15.64 3.31 -16.74
C LEU A 236 15.26 1.98 -17.41
N LYS A 237 15.05 2.00 -18.72
CA LYS A 237 14.71 0.78 -19.48
C LYS A 237 15.86 -0.21 -19.49
N GLU A 238 17.09 0.26 -19.67
CA GLU A 238 18.28 -0.60 -19.62
C GLU A 238 18.47 -1.23 -18.24
N ALA A 239 18.23 -0.47 -17.16
CA ALA A 239 18.26 -1.01 -15.79
C ALA A 239 17.20 -2.09 -15.59
N ALA A 240 15.96 -1.86 -16.05
CA ALA A 240 14.90 -2.85 -15.98
C ALA A 240 15.22 -4.12 -16.80
N ILE A 241 15.80 -3.97 -17.99
CA ILE A 241 16.23 -5.12 -18.81
C ILE A 241 17.32 -5.91 -18.10
N LYS A 242 18.32 -5.25 -17.51
CA LYS A 242 19.39 -5.91 -16.76
C LYS A 242 18.84 -6.72 -15.58
N LEU A 243 17.89 -6.16 -14.84
CA LEU A 243 17.20 -6.87 -13.75
C LEU A 243 16.41 -8.07 -14.27
N LEU A 244 15.73 -7.92 -15.40
CA LEU A 244 15.01 -9.03 -16.04
C LEU A 244 15.97 -10.15 -16.46
N GLU A 245 17.13 -9.81 -17.00
CA GLU A 245 18.16 -10.77 -17.43
C GLU A 245 18.81 -11.48 -16.24
N SER A 246 19.13 -10.77 -15.16
CA SER A 246 19.70 -11.36 -13.95
C SER A 246 18.71 -12.24 -13.21
N ASP A 247 17.42 -11.86 -13.19
CA ASP A 247 16.39 -12.50 -12.36
C ASP A 247 15.38 -13.32 -13.16
N THR A 248 15.75 -13.85 -14.33
CA THR A 248 14.84 -14.64 -15.18
C THR A 248 14.10 -15.78 -14.44
N VAL A 249 14.73 -16.38 -13.42
CA VAL A 249 14.11 -17.43 -12.58
C VAL A 249 13.39 -16.86 -11.35
N TYR A 250 13.83 -15.72 -10.82
CA TYR A 250 13.30 -15.12 -9.58
C TYR A 250 12.07 -14.23 -9.83
N ASN A 251 11.99 -13.54 -10.98
CA ASN A 251 10.87 -12.65 -11.32
C ASN A 251 9.54 -13.41 -11.47
N VAL A 252 9.54 -14.62 -12.04
CA VAL A 252 8.33 -15.47 -12.15
C VAL A 252 7.76 -15.81 -10.77
N ARG A 253 8.64 -16.06 -9.78
CA ARG A 253 8.23 -16.32 -8.39
C ARG A 253 7.73 -15.06 -7.70
N HIS A 254 8.21 -13.89 -8.10
CA HIS A 254 7.81 -12.62 -7.48
C HIS A 254 6.32 -12.34 -7.68
N ASN A 255 5.80 -12.46 -8.90
CA ASN A 255 4.37 -12.25 -9.18
C ASN A 255 3.46 -13.20 -8.37
N LEU A 256 3.89 -14.45 -8.18
CA LEU A 256 3.18 -15.43 -7.36
C LEU A 256 3.21 -15.07 -5.86
N VAL A 257 4.36 -14.60 -5.37
CA VAL A 257 4.53 -14.13 -3.99
C VAL A 257 3.70 -12.87 -3.75
N GLU A 258 3.67 -11.94 -4.69
CA GLU A 258 2.84 -10.74 -4.64
C GLU A 258 1.35 -11.05 -4.59
N ALA A 259 0.88 -12.03 -5.36
CA ALA A 259 -0.51 -12.45 -5.29
C ALA A 259 -0.89 -12.95 -3.88
N ARG A 260 0.06 -13.56 -3.15
CA ARG A 260 -0.13 -13.91 -1.72
C ARG A 260 -0.05 -12.68 -0.82
N ALA A 261 0.89 -11.77 -1.09
CA ALA A 261 1.02 -10.52 -0.34
C ALA A 261 -0.25 -9.65 -0.45
N ARG A 262 -0.88 -9.57 -1.62
CA ARG A 262 -2.19 -8.89 -1.80
C ARG A 262 -3.25 -9.45 -0.86
N LYS A 263 -3.38 -10.78 -0.79
CA LYS A 263 -4.35 -11.44 0.10
C LYS A 263 -4.08 -11.13 1.58
N MET A 264 -2.82 -10.91 1.96
CA MET A 264 -2.46 -10.49 3.33
C MET A 264 -2.69 -9.00 3.56
N LEU A 265 -2.52 -8.14 2.55
CA LEU A 265 -2.73 -6.69 2.69
C LEU A 265 -4.20 -6.27 2.72
N VAL A 266 -5.10 -6.98 2.05
CA VAL A 266 -6.55 -6.70 2.13
C VAL A 266 -7.08 -6.84 3.57
N ALA A 267 -6.37 -7.57 4.43
CA ALA A 267 -6.68 -7.68 5.86
C ALA A 267 -6.08 -6.57 6.74
N ASN A 268 -5.30 -5.63 6.19
CA ASN A 268 -4.69 -4.53 6.94
C ASN A 268 -5.66 -3.35 7.09
N ASN A 269 -6.65 -3.52 7.98
CA ASN A 269 -7.17 -2.37 8.71
C ASN A 269 -6.01 -1.74 9.50
N GLU A 270 -5.99 -0.42 9.61
CA GLU A 270 -5.01 0.29 10.43
C GLU A 270 -4.96 -0.33 11.82
N LEU A 271 -3.79 -0.84 12.22
CA LEU A 271 -3.66 -1.30 13.59
C LEU A 271 -3.81 -0.11 14.53
N GLU A 272 -4.60 -0.33 15.57
CA GLU A 272 -4.83 0.56 16.70
C GLU A 272 -3.54 1.21 17.22
N GLU A 273 -2.42 0.47 17.16
CA GLU A 273 -1.08 0.88 17.58
C GLU A 273 -0.58 2.21 16.97
N TYR A 274 -1.02 2.56 15.76
CA TYR A 274 -0.58 3.80 15.08
C TYR A 274 -1.61 4.92 15.11
N ILE A 275 -2.83 4.67 15.62
CA ILE A 275 -3.92 5.66 15.58
C ILE A 275 -3.50 6.93 16.32
N GLU A 276 -2.94 6.79 17.52
CA GLU A 276 -2.50 7.94 18.32
C GLU A 276 -1.40 8.75 17.61
N GLU A 277 -0.45 8.09 16.94
CA GLU A 277 0.56 8.78 16.13
C GLU A 277 -0.08 9.54 14.95
N ILE A 278 -1.00 8.89 14.23
CA ILE A 278 -1.65 9.46 13.05
C ILE A 278 -2.55 10.64 13.45
N THR A 279 -3.31 10.51 14.54
CA THR A 279 -4.21 11.58 15.00
C THR A 279 -3.42 12.79 15.47
N GLU A 280 -2.35 12.61 16.25
CA GLU A 280 -1.49 13.71 16.70
C GLU A 280 -0.88 14.50 15.53
N GLU A 281 -0.40 13.80 14.50
CA GLU A 281 0.30 14.44 13.37
C GLU A 281 -0.67 15.01 12.34
N HIS A 282 -1.70 14.24 11.98
CA HIS A 282 -2.54 14.51 10.83
C HIS A 282 -3.94 15.02 11.20
N TYR A 283 -4.40 14.89 12.44
CA TYR A 283 -5.72 15.34 12.92
C TYR A 283 -5.60 16.10 14.24
N PRO A 284 -4.86 17.22 14.28
CA PRO A 284 -4.55 17.92 15.53
C PRO A 284 -5.79 18.47 16.26
N GLU A 285 -6.91 18.68 15.57
CA GLU A 285 -8.19 19.05 16.21
C GLU A 285 -8.83 17.86 16.94
N GLU A 286 -8.76 16.66 16.37
CA GLU A 286 -9.24 15.43 17.00
C GLU A 286 -8.32 15.02 18.16
N ALA A 287 -7.01 15.23 18.02
CA ALA A 287 -6.05 14.93 19.08
C ALA A 287 -6.26 15.77 20.34
N LYS A 288 -6.97 16.91 20.27
CA LYS A 288 -7.35 17.74 21.43
C LYS A 288 -8.62 17.23 22.14
N LYS A 289 -9.44 16.43 21.46
CA LYS A 289 -10.68 15.88 22.02
C LYS A 289 -10.35 14.62 22.82
N GLU A 290 -11.04 14.44 23.94
CA GLU A 290 -10.98 13.17 24.67
C GLU A 290 -11.54 12.05 23.77
N PRO A 291 -11.03 10.81 23.91
CA PRO A 291 -11.60 9.69 23.18
C PRO A 291 -13.09 9.59 23.54
N PRO A 292 -13.98 9.53 22.53
CA PRO A 292 -15.40 9.43 22.78
C PRO A 292 -15.71 8.12 23.52
N SER A 293 -16.74 8.14 24.37
CA SER A 293 -17.32 6.90 24.88
C SER A 293 -18.00 6.11 23.75
N ASP A 294 -18.17 4.80 23.90
CA ASP A 294 -18.75 3.97 22.84
C ASP A 294 -20.16 4.43 22.40
N ALA A 295 -20.90 5.12 23.27
CA ALA A 295 -22.22 5.67 22.97
C ALA A 295 -22.15 6.95 22.12
N GLU A 296 -21.02 7.65 22.12
CA GLU A 296 -20.82 8.89 21.36
C GLU A 296 -20.31 8.62 19.94
N LEU A 297 -19.95 7.38 19.61
CA LEU A 297 -19.57 6.98 18.24
C LEU A 297 -20.78 6.76 17.32
N GLU A 298 -21.99 6.74 17.86
CA GLU A 298 -23.22 6.63 17.08
C GLU A 298 -23.48 7.95 16.31
N ASP A 299 -23.40 7.91 14.97
CA ASP A 299 -23.87 9.01 14.13
C ASP A 299 -25.40 8.98 14.08
N THR A 300 -26.06 9.98 14.70
CA THR A 300 -27.52 10.07 14.77
C THR A 300 -28.17 10.44 13.43
N VAL A 301 -27.39 10.69 12.37
CA VAL A 301 -27.87 11.40 11.16
C VAL A 301 -28.08 10.51 9.93
N ASP A 302 -27.68 9.23 9.93
CA ASP A 302 -27.86 8.37 8.74
C ASP A 302 -29.13 7.51 8.81
N LYS A 303 -30.26 8.06 9.30
CA LYS A 303 -31.58 7.38 9.26
C LYS A 303 -32.43 7.70 8.03
N GLU A 304 -31.95 8.52 7.11
CA GLU A 304 -32.61 8.74 5.82
C GLU A 304 -31.65 8.42 4.68
N THR A 305 -31.53 7.13 4.34
CA THR A 305 -31.43 6.66 2.95
C THR A 305 -31.49 5.13 2.91
N GLY A 306 -32.55 4.61 2.30
CA GLY A 306 -32.63 3.25 1.76
C GLY A 306 -32.83 2.12 2.77
N GLU A 307 -34.08 1.87 3.16
CA GLU A 307 -34.48 0.48 3.42
C GLU A 307 -34.13 -0.34 2.18
N ILE A 308 -33.18 -1.26 2.29
CA ILE A 308 -33.04 -2.33 1.31
C ILE A 308 -34.24 -3.25 1.55
N GLN A 309 -35.32 -3.00 0.80
CA GLN A 309 -36.39 -3.97 0.66
C GLN A 309 -35.80 -5.18 -0.09
N GLU A 310 -35.77 -6.34 0.56
CA GLU A 310 -35.66 -7.61 -0.14
C GLU A 310 -36.92 -7.81 -0.99
N GLU A 311 -36.96 -7.24 -2.19
CA GLU A 311 -37.93 -7.64 -3.20
C GLU A 311 -37.47 -8.95 -3.86
N GLY A 312 -38.39 -9.91 -3.88
CA GLY A 312 -38.17 -11.29 -4.29
C GLY A 312 -37.52 -11.43 -5.67
N LYS A 313 -36.50 -12.30 -5.70
CA LYS A 313 -35.86 -12.86 -6.90
C LYS A 313 -36.89 -13.32 -7.95
N PRO A 314 -36.95 -12.72 -9.15
CA PRO A 314 -37.62 -13.35 -10.29
C PRO A 314 -36.74 -14.51 -10.83
N PRO A 315 -37.35 -15.58 -11.38
CA PRO A 315 -36.61 -16.72 -11.90
C PRO A 315 -35.73 -16.31 -13.09
N SER A 316 -34.47 -16.73 -13.05
CA SER A 316 -33.43 -16.47 -14.04
C SER A 316 -33.81 -16.97 -15.43
N ALA A 317 -33.75 -16.08 -16.43
CA ALA A 317 -33.69 -16.45 -17.84
C ALA A 317 -32.35 -17.17 -18.15
N PRO A 318 -32.30 -18.05 -19.16
CA PRO A 318 -31.09 -18.80 -19.50
C PRO A 318 -29.96 -17.88 -19.95
N PRO A 319 -28.69 -18.27 -19.70
CA PRO A 319 -27.52 -17.43 -19.98
C PRO A 319 -27.34 -17.20 -21.49
N GLU A 320 -27.22 -15.93 -21.88
CA GLU A 320 -26.76 -15.54 -23.21
C GLU A 320 -25.28 -15.93 -23.42
N PRO A 321 -24.87 -16.25 -24.65
CA PRO A 321 -23.51 -16.69 -24.95
C PRO A 321 -22.48 -15.58 -24.70
N ASN A 322 -21.37 -15.96 -24.04
CA ASN A 322 -20.28 -15.06 -23.63
C ASN A 322 -19.85 -14.06 -24.74
N PRO A 323 -19.70 -12.76 -24.41
CA PRO A 323 -19.20 -11.78 -25.36
C PRO A 323 -17.75 -12.09 -25.75
N LYS A 324 -17.39 -11.76 -26.99
CA LYS A 324 -16.04 -11.94 -27.51
C LYS A 324 -15.04 -11.05 -26.75
N PRO A 325 -13.82 -11.55 -26.47
CA PRO A 325 -12.83 -10.81 -25.69
C PRO A 325 -12.45 -9.49 -26.35
N THR A 326 -12.23 -8.48 -25.52
CA THR A 326 -11.85 -7.13 -25.89
C THR A 326 -10.39 -7.06 -26.37
N LYS A 327 -10.04 -6.00 -27.12
CA LYS A 327 -8.69 -5.80 -27.67
C LYS A 327 -7.60 -5.66 -26.60
N ALA A 328 -7.97 -5.26 -25.37
CA ALA A 328 -7.08 -5.20 -24.22
C ALA A 328 -6.76 -6.60 -23.66
N GLU A 329 -7.75 -7.47 -23.52
CA GLU A 329 -7.56 -8.87 -23.09
C GLU A 329 -6.73 -9.66 -24.11
N LEU A 330 -6.86 -9.35 -25.40
CA LEU A 330 -6.04 -9.91 -26.48
C LEU A 330 -4.56 -9.47 -26.41
N THR A 331 -4.27 -8.29 -25.84
CA THR A 331 -2.88 -7.82 -25.68
C THR A 331 -2.23 -8.44 -24.45
N GLU A 332 -2.94 -8.57 -23.34
CA GLU A 332 -2.47 -9.26 -22.12
C GLU A 332 -2.22 -10.76 -22.36
N ALA A 333 -3.11 -11.44 -23.09
CA ALA A 333 -2.91 -12.82 -23.51
C ALA A 333 -1.69 -12.99 -24.45
N TYR A 334 -1.44 -12.03 -25.33
CA TYR A 334 -0.27 -12.04 -26.23
C TYR A 334 1.05 -11.86 -25.46
N TYR A 335 1.08 -11.00 -24.44
CA TYR A 335 2.24 -10.85 -23.57
C TYR A 335 2.51 -12.11 -22.75
N ASN A 336 1.46 -12.76 -22.23
CA ASN A 336 1.59 -14.02 -21.50
C ASN A 336 2.10 -15.17 -22.40
N ASP A 337 1.63 -15.26 -23.65
CA ASP A 337 2.07 -16.29 -24.59
C ASP A 337 3.54 -16.10 -25.02
N HIS A 338 3.98 -14.86 -25.31
CA HIS A 338 5.37 -14.57 -25.68
C HIS A 338 6.34 -14.74 -24.50
N TYR A 339 5.88 -14.41 -23.29
CA TYR A 339 6.64 -14.62 -22.06
C TYR A 339 6.78 -16.12 -21.71
N ALA A 340 5.73 -16.91 -21.94
CA ALA A 340 5.76 -18.35 -21.78
C ALA A 340 6.70 -19.03 -22.79
N GLU A 341 6.77 -18.52 -24.04
CA GLU A 341 7.77 -18.97 -25.03
C GLU A 341 9.20 -18.79 -24.53
N LEU A 342 9.54 -17.60 -24.03
CA LEU A 342 10.89 -17.30 -23.53
C LEU A 342 11.28 -18.15 -22.31
N CYS A 343 10.34 -18.41 -21.41
CA CYS A 343 10.57 -19.26 -20.24
C CYS A 343 10.79 -20.73 -20.66
N MET A 344 9.98 -21.25 -21.59
CA MET A 344 10.12 -22.61 -22.09
C MET A 344 11.41 -22.83 -22.88
N GLU A 345 11.81 -21.86 -23.70
CA GLU A 345 13.02 -21.96 -24.53
C GLU A 345 14.29 -22.03 -23.66
N LYS A 346 14.34 -21.25 -22.57
CA LYS A 346 15.47 -21.25 -21.63
C LYS A 346 15.51 -22.48 -20.71
N GLN A 347 14.35 -23.01 -20.32
CA GLN A 347 14.27 -24.07 -19.31
C GLN A 347 14.25 -25.49 -19.91
N PHE A 348 13.72 -25.65 -21.13
CA PHE A 348 13.50 -26.96 -21.76
C PHE A 348 14.15 -27.12 -23.15
N GLY A 349 14.89 -26.12 -23.64
CA GLY A 349 15.80 -26.23 -24.78
C GLY A 349 15.21 -26.99 -25.98
N GLY A 350 14.25 -26.39 -26.70
CA GLY A 350 13.73 -26.92 -27.96
C GLY A 350 12.21 -27.04 -28.08
N LEU A 351 11.44 -26.76 -27.02
CA LEU A 351 9.97 -26.74 -27.03
C LEU A 351 9.45 -25.30 -27.13
N LYS A 352 8.70 -24.99 -28.20
CA LYS A 352 8.03 -23.69 -28.36
C LYS A 352 6.62 -23.73 -27.76
N PHE A 353 6.25 -22.68 -27.03
CA PHE A 353 4.92 -22.59 -26.41
C PHE A 353 3.80 -22.42 -27.42
N SER A 354 4.07 -21.80 -28.58
CA SER A 354 3.15 -21.76 -29.73
C SER A 354 2.71 -23.15 -30.22
N ASP A 355 3.54 -24.18 -30.05
CA ASP A 355 3.27 -25.55 -30.52
C ASP A 355 2.44 -26.38 -29.53
N LEU A 356 2.16 -25.85 -28.33
CA LEU A 356 1.36 -26.53 -27.31
C LEU A 356 -0.14 -26.46 -27.60
N LYS A 357 -0.86 -27.56 -27.33
CA LYS A 357 -2.33 -27.56 -27.37
C LYS A 357 -2.88 -26.69 -26.24
N LYS A 358 -4.07 -26.12 -26.42
CA LYS A 358 -4.69 -25.19 -25.45
C LYS A 358 -4.78 -25.73 -24.01
N LYS A 359 -5.04 -27.03 -23.84
CA LYS A 359 -5.07 -27.70 -22.54
C LYS A 359 -3.69 -27.72 -21.88
N ASP A 360 -2.64 -27.92 -22.67
CA ASP A 360 -1.26 -27.98 -22.22
C ASP A 360 -0.71 -26.58 -21.94
N LYS A 361 -1.16 -25.56 -22.69
CA LYS A 361 -0.90 -24.13 -22.37
C LYS A 361 -1.47 -23.75 -21.01
N ASN A 362 -2.73 -24.10 -20.75
CA ASN A 362 -3.35 -23.87 -19.44
C ASN A 362 -2.63 -24.63 -18.33
N TRP A 363 -2.19 -25.86 -18.58
CA TRP A 363 -1.38 -26.64 -17.63
C TRP A 363 -0.02 -25.96 -17.34
N VAL A 364 0.64 -25.42 -18.35
CA VAL A 364 1.90 -24.67 -18.19
C VAL A 364 1.66 -23.39 -17.38
N TYR A 365 0.57 -22.66 -17.64
CA TYR A 365 0.17 -21.51 -16.82
C TYR A 365 -0.13 -21.88 -15.37
N ASP A 366 -0.88 -22.96 -15.13
CA ASP A 366 -1.17 -23.47 -13.79
C ASP A 366 0.10 -23.91 -13.05
N ARG A 367 1.06 -24.52 -13.76
CA ARG A 367 2.35 -24.96 -13.18
C ARG A 367 3.30 -23.78 -12.90
N MET A 368 3.27 -22.73 -13.72
CA MET A 368 4.00 -21.48 -13.48
C MET A 368 3.41 -20.67 -12.33
N THR A 369 2.11 -20.81 -12.07
CA THR A 369 1.37 -20.04 -11.04
C THR A 369 1.07 -20.84 -9.77
N SER A 370 1.41 -22.12 -9.71
CA SER A 370 1.26 -22.96 -8.50
C SER A 370 2.60 -23.15 -7.78
N PRO A 371 2.62 -23.18 -6.43
CA PRO A 371 3.83 -23.58 -5.70
C PRO A 371 4.26 -25.01 -6.10
N PRO A 372 5.57 -25.36 -6.00
CA PRO A 372 5.97 -26.74 -6.13
C PRO A 372 5.28 -27.54 -5.01
N THR A 373 4.33 -28.38 -5.38
CA THR A 373 3.84 -29.44 -4.50
C THR A 373 4.92 -30.50 -4.40
N ASP A 374 5.15 -30.96 -3.18
CA ASP A 374 6.09 -32.03 -2.84
C ASP A 374 5.54 -33.37 -3.35
N GLU A 375 5.49 -33.54 -4.67
CA GLU A 375 5.02 -34.75 -5.32
C GLU A 375 6.05 -35.22 -6.34
N GLY A 376 7.20 -35.63 -5.83
CA GLY A 376 7.94 -36.76 -6.38
C GLY A 376 7.29 -38.06 -5.90
N LYS A 377 6.10 -38.40 -6.41
CA LYS A 377 5.58 -39.76 -6.37
C LYS A 377 5.04 -40.10 -7.75
N THR A 378 5.88 -40.72 -8.55
CA THR A 378 5.45 -41.48 -9.71
C THR A 378 4.69 -42.70 -9.20
N GLU A 379 3.36 -42.67 -9.26
CA GLU A 379 2.57 -43.89 -9.16
C GLU A 379 2.73 -44.65 -10.49
N THR A 380 3.52 -45.72 -10.46
CA THR A 380 3.52 -46.73 -11.53
C THR A 380 2.48 -47.78 -11.18
N VAL A 381 1.42 -47.85 -11.97
CA VAL A 381 0.41 -48.92 -11.93
C VAL A 381 0.94 -50.07 -12.77
N ASP A 382 0.91 -51.30 -12.24
CA ASP A 382 1.25 -52.49 -13.03
C ASP A 382 0.05 -52.96 -13.87
N ASP A 383 0.31 -53.87 -14.82
CA ASP A 383 -0.68 -54.33 -15.82
C ASP A 383 -1.90 -55.07 -15.24
N ASN A 384 -2.02 -55.20 -13.90
CA ASN A 384 -3.18 -55.77 -13.22
C ASN A 384 -4.00 -54.76 -12.41
N GLY A 385 -3.62 -53.48 -12.40
CA GLY A 385 -4.47 -52.40 -11.88
C GLY A 385 -4.52 -52.29 -10.35
N GLU A 386 -3.50 -52.75 -9.63
CA GLU A 386 -3.34 -52.44 -8.20
C GLU A 386 -2.15 -51.48 -7.97
N THR A 387 -2.38 -50.46 -7.15
CA THR A 387 -1.37 -49.45 -6.78
C THR A 387 -0.43 -50.06 -5.74
N VAL A 388 0.86 -50.22 -6.09
CA VAL A 388 1.91 -50.58 -5.13
C VAL A 388 2.66 -49.30 -4.74
N THR A 389 2.73 -49.03 -3.44
CA THR A 389 3.29 -47.81 -2.83
C THR A 389 4.79 -47.62 -3.02
#